data_AF-A0A9E4XPR5-F1
#
_entry.id   AF-A0A9E4XPR5-F1
#
_cell.length_a   1.000
_cell.length_b   1.000
_cell.length_c   1.000
_cell.angle_alpha   90.00
_cell.angle_beta   90.00
_cell.angle_gamma   90.00
#
_symmetry.space_group_name_H-M   'P 1'
#
loop_
_entity.id
_entity.type
_entity.pdbx_description
1 polymer ?
#
loop_
_entity_poly.entity_id
_entity_poly.type
_entity_poly.pdbx_seq_one_letter_code
_entity_poly.pdbx_strand_id
1 'polypeptide(L)'
;MADEQTLGRVYHAIMSGFVENGRAPHYTELAVAFGVTAEAAFELQRGMLDEFGGPHWADPGSGLIACFDPFSNIPTQYRISIDGEQKWYGE
;
A
#
# COMPACT_ATOMS: atom_id res chain seq x y z
N MET A 1 1.60 17.64 -5.62
CA MET A 1 0.72 16.56 -6.11
C MET A 1 1.53 15.81 -7.15
N ALA A 2 1.71 14.50 -6.98
CA ALA A 2 2.33 13.68 -8.02
C ALA A 2 1.43 13.66 -9.26
N ASP A 3 2.01 13.52 -10.46
CA ASP A 3 1.23 13.35 -11.67
C ASP A 3 0.52 11.97 -11.70
N GLU A 4 -0.51 11.84 -12.54
CA GLU A 4 -1.33 10.62 -12.64
C GLU A 4 -0.51 9.37 -13.00
N GLN A 5 0.52 9.51 -13.84
CA GLN A 5 1.38 8.38 -14.21
C GLN A 5 2.22 7.92 -13.01
N THR A 6 2.75 8.87 -12.24
CA THR A 6 3.48 8.58 -11.00
C THR A 6 2.55 7.91 -9.98
N LEU A 7 1.34 8.43 -9.76
CA LEU A 7 0.36 7.82 -8.84
C LEU A 7 -0.04 6.41 -9.27
N GLY A 8 -0.27 6.19 -10.57
CA GLY A 8 -0.56 4.85 -11.10
C GLY A 8 0.55 3.84 -10.82
N ARG A 9 1.82 4.27 -10.86
CA ARG A 9 2.95 3.42 -10.47
C ARG A 9 2.99 3.15 -8.97
N VAL A 10 2.67 4.13 -8.14
CA VAL A 10 2.63 3.95 -6.67
C VAL A 10 1.48 3.01 -6.29
N TYR A 11 0.29 3.19 -6.88
CA TYR A 11 -0.84 2.28 -6.73
C TYR A 11 -0.45 0.83 -7.07
N HIS A 12 0.17 0.63 -8.23
CA HIS A 12 0.65 -0.70 -8.64
C HIS A 12 1.63 -1.28 -7.62
N ALA A 13 2.60 -0.49 -7.14
CA ALA A 13 3.58 -0.96 -6.16
C ALA A 13 2.92 -1.36 -4.83
N ILE A 14 1.90 -0.62 -4.36
CA ILE A 14 1.14 -0.96 -3.15
C ILE A 14 0.38 -2.27 -3.34
N MET A 15 -0.38 -2.38 -4.44
CA MET A 15 -1.17 -3.57 -4.74
C MET A 15 -0.31 -4.82 -4.94
N SER A 16 0.79 -4.72 -5.70
CA SER A 16 1.76 -5.81 -5.85
C SER A 16 2.36 -6.22 -4.52
N GLY A 17 2.70 -5.23 -3.67
CA GLY A 17 3.20 -5.51 -2.32
C GLY A 17 2.23 -6.39 -1.52
N PHE A 18 0.94 -6.04 -1.52
CA PHE A 18 -0.07 -6.88 -0.89
C PHE A 18 -0.06 -8.28 -1.48
N VAL A 19 -0.24 -8.41 -2.79
CA VAL A 19 -0.34 -9.71 -3.48
C VAL A 19 0.87 -10.62 -3.21
N GLU A 20 2.07 -10.06 -3.31
CA GLU A 20 3.31 -10.83 -3.24
C GLU A 20 3.74 -11.10 -1.79
N ASN A 21 3.63 -10.08 -0.92
CA ASN A 21 4.28 -10.07 0.40
C ASN A 21 3.32 -10.14 1.58
N GLY A 22 2.01 -10.11 1.34
CA GLY A 22 1.03 -10.08 2.43
C GLY A 22 0.70 -8.68 2.94
N ARG A 23 1.43 -7.63 2.54
CA ARG A 23 1.28 -6.25 3.05
C ARG A 23 1.71 -5.23 2.00
N ALA A 24 1.24 -4.00 2.09
CA ALA A 24 1.82 -2.89 1.34
C ALA A 24 3.34 -2.74 1.62
N PRO A 25 4.12 -2.21 0.66
CA PRO A 25 5.48 -1.82 0.91
C PRO A 25 5.53 -0.66 1.93
N HIS A 26 6.55 -0.65 2.77
CA HIS A 26 6.92 0.49 3.59
C HIS A 26 7.50 1.60 2.69
N TYR A 27 7.39 2.87 3.07
CA TYR A 27 7.90 3.97 2.24
C TYR A 27 9.40 3.84 1.90
N THR A 28 10.21 3.18 2.74
CA THR A 28 11.63 2.91 2.42
C THR A 28 11.80 1.86 1.33
N GLU A 29 10.90 0.88 1.23
CA GLU A 29 10.89 -0.11 0.14
C GLU A 29 10.44 0.57 -1.16
N LEU A 30 9.47 1.48 -1.08
CA LEU A 30 9.10 2.36 -2.20
C LEU A 30 10.28 3.25 -2.62
N ALA A 31 11.06 3.79 -1.68
CA ALA A 31 12.23 4.60 -2.02
C ALA A 31 13.23 3.84 -2.91
N VAL A 32 13.50 2.57 -2.57
CA VAL A 32 14.34 1.68 -3.39
C VAL A 32 13.69 1.41 -4.75
N ALA A 33 12.39 1.08 -4.79
CA ALA A 33 11.68 0.76 -6.03
C ALA A 33 11.59 1.94 -7.01
N PHE A 34 11.55 3.17 -6.50
CA PHE A 34 11.44 4.38 -7.31
C PHE A 34 12.78 5.11 -7.51
N GLY A 35 13.85 4.68 -6.84
CA GLY A 35 15.17 5.33 -6.93
C GLY A 35 15.18 6.74 -6.36
N VAL A 36 14.44 6.97 -5.28
CA VAL A 36 14.26 8.29 -4.62
C VAL A 36 14.69 8.23 -3.15
N THR A 37 14.73 9.38 -2.48
CA THR A 37 14.99 9.41 -1.03
C THR A 37 13.80 8.85 -0.24
N ALA A 38 14.03 8.46 1.01
CA ALA A 38 12.97 7.97 1.89
C ALA A 38 11.88 9.03 2.12
N GLU A 39 12.26 10.30 2.25
CA GLU A 39 11.34 11.43 2.40
C GLU A 39 10.48 11.62 1.14
N ALA A 40 11.09 11.54 -0.04
CA ALA A 40 10.34 11.63 -1.29
C ALA A 40 9.37 10.46 -1.47
N ALA A 41 9.77 9.24 -1.10
CA ALA A 41 8.89 8.08 -1.14
C ALA A 41 7.75 8.15 -0.11
N PHE A 42 8.01 8.72 1.07
CA PHE A 42 6.98 8.98 2.07
C PHE A 42 5.92 9.96 1.54
N GLU A 43 6.35 11.03 0.86
CA GLU A 43 5.42 11.96 0.21
C GLU A 43 4.65 11.31 -0.96
N LEU A 44 5.28 10.39 -1.71
CA LEU A 44 4.59 9.61 -2.74
C LEU A 44 3.52 8.68 -2.14
N GLN A 45 3.85 7.97 -1.05
CA GLN A 45 2.91 7.12 -0.34
C GLN A 45 1.74 7.94 0.22
N ARG A 46 2.03 9.06 0.89
CA ARG A 46 1.02 9.96 1.43
C ARG A 46 0.14 10.53 0.33
N GLY A 47 0.73 10.99 -0.78
CA GLY A 47 -0.01 11.50 -1.93
C GLY A 47 -0.92 10.44 -2.56
N MET A 48 -0.49 9.16 -2.59
CA MET A 48 -1.36 8.08 -3.05
C MET A 48 -2.54 7.84 -2.11
N LEU A 49 -2.33 7.87 -0.78
CA LEU A 49 -3.42 7.74 0.18
C LEU A 49 -4.40 8.93 0.07
N ASP A 50 -3.89 10.15 -0.07
CA ASP A 50 -4.71 11.36 -0.21
C ASP A 50 -5.61 11.32 -1.47
N GLU A 51 -5.15 10.70 -2.57
CA GLU A 51 -5.89 10.60 -3.84
C GLU A 51 -6.72 9.32 -3.97
N PHE A 52 -6.51 8.33 -3.10
CA PHE A 52 -7.20 7.05 -3.22
C PHE A 52 -8.67 7.17 -2.80
N GLY A 53 -9.57 6.87 -3.73
CA GLY A 53 -11.02 7.01 -3.51
C GLY A 53 -11.68 5.91 -2.66
N GLY A 54 -10.95 4.87 -2.28
CA GLY A 54 -11.45 3.76 -1.47
C GLY A 54 -11.05 3.85 0.01
N PRO A 55 -11.65 3.03 0.89
CA PRO A 55 -11.19 2.81 2.25
C PRO A 55 -9.69 2.49 2.31
N HIS A 56 -8.99 3.20 3.19
CA HIS A 56 -7.57 3.00 3.42
C HIS A 56 -7.20 3.51 4.82
N TRP A 57 -6.17 2.90 5.41
CA TRP A 57 -5.61 3.33 6.68
C TRP A 57 -4.10 3.21 6.68
N ALA A 58 -3.42 4.31 7.00
CA ALA A 58 -2.01 4.26 7.41
C ALA A 58 -1.92 3.76 8.86
N ASP A 59 -0.89 2.99 9.17
CA ASP A 59 -0.56 2.63 10.54
C ASP A 59 0.26 3.78 11.18
N PRO A 60 -0.29 4.46 12.21
CA PRO A 60 0.31 5.69 12.73
C PRO A 60 1.74 5.48 13.25
N GLY A 61 2.69 6.24 12.69
CA GLY A 61 4.08 6.27 13.15
C GLY A 61 4.95 5.08 12.72
N SER A 62 4.38 4.05 12.08
CA SER A 62 5.17 2.91 11.58
C SER A 62 5.59 3.06 10.12
N GLY A 63 4.95 3.95 9.35
CA GLY A 63 5.18 4.11 7.93
C GLY A 63 4.54 3.02 7.06
N LEU A 64 3.80 2.09 7.66
CA LEU A 64 3.06 1.04 6.97
C LEU A 64 1.67 1.51 6.56
N ILE A 65 1.13 0.87 5.53
CA ILE A 65 -0.29 0.96 5.18
C ILE A 65 -0.96 -0.27 5.80
N ALA A 66 -1.85 -0.06 6.77
CA ALA A 66 -2.58 -1.12 7.44
C ALA A 66 -3.67 -1.72 6.55
N CYS A 67 -4.27 -0.88 5.70
CA CYS A 67 -5.32 -1.29 4.78
C CYS A 67 -5.33 -0.38 3.55
N PHE A 68 -5.59 -0.99 2.41
CA PHE A 68 -5.77 -0.35 1.12
C PHE A 68 -6.69 -1.23 0.28
N ASP A 69 -7.91 -0.79 0.04
CA ASP A 69 -8.95 -1.61 -0.57
C ASP A 69 -8.47 -2.35 -1.85
N PRO A 70 -8.72 -3.67 -1.95
CA PRO A 70 -9.58 -4.50 -1.10
C PRO A 70 -8.83 -5.19 0.07
N PHE A 71 -7.57 -4.87 0.32
CA PHE A 71 -6.73 -5.60 1.29
C PHE A 71 -6.65 -4.90 2.65
N SER A 72 -6.84 -5.68 3.70
CA SER A 72 -6.59 -5.28 5.07
C SER A 72 -5.61 -6.25 5.74
N ASN A 73 -4.62 -5.69 6.43
CA ASN A 73 -3.77 -6.44 7.36
C ASN A 73 -4.39 -6.53 8.76
N ILE A 74 -5.49 -5.82 9.01
CA ILE A 74 -6.27 -5.91 10.24
C ILE A 74 -7.30 -7.04 10.06
N PRO A 75 -7.40 -7.99 11.01
CA PRO A 75 -8.38 -9.06 10.91
C PRO A 75 -9.83 -8.58 10.81
N THR A 76 -10.55 -9.06 9.79
CA THR A 76 -12.00 -8.88 9.61
C THR A 76 -12.69 -10.23 9.39
N GLN A 77 -14.03 -10.22 9.25
CA GLN A 77 -14.79 -11.41 8.84
C GLN A 77 -14.49 -11.87 7.39
N TYR A 78 -13.97 -11.00 6.54
CA TYR A 78 -13.70 -11.31 5.15
C TYR A 78 -12.25 -11.77 5.00
N ARG A 79 -12.04 -13.00 4.55
CA ARG A 79 -10.70 -13.55 4.33
C ARG A 79 -10.41 -13.60 2.84
N ILE A 80 -9.29 -13.02 2.45
CA ILE A 80 -8.80 -13.06 1.07
C ILE A 80 -7.65 -14.08 1.00
N SER A 81 -7.71 -14.95 0.00
CA SER A 81 -6.63 -15.88 -0.33
C SER A 81 -6.17 -15.64 -1.76
N ILE A 82 -4.85 -15.70 -1.97
CA ILE A 82 -4.21 -15.56 -3.28
C ILE A 82 -3.35 -16.80 -3.46
N ASP A 83 -3.49 -17.46 -4.61
CA ASP A 83 -2.76 -18.71 -4.95
C ASP A 83 -2.83 -19.80 -3.86
N GLY A 84 -3.95 -19.85 -3.14
CA GLY A 84 -4.19 -20.82 -2.07
C GLY A 84 -3.63 -20.43 -0.70
N GLU A 85 -2.91 -19.30 -0.59
CA GLU A 85 -2.40 -18.78 0.69
C GLU A 85 -3.35 -17.72 1.25
N GLN A 86 -3.70 -17.82 2.53
CA GLN A 86 -4.52 -16.82 3.23
C GLN A 86 -3.62 -15.95 4.11
N LYS A 87 -3.33 -14.72 3.65
CA LYS A 87 -2.55 -13.72 4.40
C LYS A 87 -3.33 -12.45 4.72
N TRP A 88 -4.45 -12.23 4.02
CA TRP A 88 -5.15 -10.95 3.97
C TRP A 88 -6.58 -11.06 4.43
N TYR A 89 -7.11 -9.93 4.84
CA TYR A 89 -8.53 -9.71 5.07
C TYR A 89 -9.09 -8.72 4.05
N GLY A 90 -10.40 -8.69 3.88
CA GLY A 90 -11.10 -7.64 3.13
C GLY A 90 -11.77 -6.64 4.06
N GLU A 91 -11.99 -5.43 3.59
CA GLU A 91 -12.84 -4.43 4.26
C GLU A 91 -14.33 -4.65 3.99
#